data_AF-A0A7S2FLP6-F1
#
_entry.id   AF-A0A7S2FLP6-F1
#
_cell.length_a   1.000
_cell.length_b   1.000
_cell.length_c   1.000
_cell.angle_alpha   90.00
_cell.angle_beta   90.00
_cell.angle_gamma   90.00
#
_symmetry.space_group_name_H-M   'P 1'
#
loop_
_entity.id
_entity.type
_entity.pdbx_description
1 polymer ?
#
loop_
_entity_poly.entity_id
_entity_poly.type
_entity_poly.pdbx_seq_one_letter_code
_entity_poly.pdbx_strand_id
1 'polypeptide(L)'
;SLCITKTGLLFAASEFADHALFQFQSLGEDEDGPGVAHKVDDPELGDDGASAASVAPKFTPGPLKNLMMIDEQESSAPITDSIVADLCGEGTPQVYALCGRG
;
A
#
# COMPACT_ATOMS: atom_id res chain seq x y z
N SER A 1 6.91 -3.97 -3.38
CA SER A 1 8.23 -3.59 -2.81
C SER A 1 8.18 -2.17 -2.29
N LEU A 2 8.97 -1.82 -1.27
CA LEU A 2 9.05 -0.46 -0.70
C LEU A 2 10.51 0.03 -0.76
N CYS A 3 10.73 1.21 -1.35
CA CYS A 3 12.06 1.79 -1.54
C CYS A 3 12.11 3.23 -1.03
N ILE A 4 12.99 3.52 -0.07
CA ILE A 4 13.23 4.89 0.43
C ILE A 4 14.45 5.47 -0.28
N THR A 5 14.28 6.64 -0.87
CA THR A 5 15.35 7.37 -1.57
C THR A 5 16.07 8.33 -0.63
N LYS A 6 17.34 8.64 -0.92
CA LYS A 6 18.12 9.64 -0.16
C LYS A 6 17.54 11.05 -0.22
N THR A 7 16.64 11.32 -1.16
CA THR A 7 15.97 12.61 -1.34
C THR A 7 14.66 12.71 -0.55
N GLY A 8 14.33 11.73 0.29
CA GLY A 8 13.12 11.77 1.12
C GLY A 8 11.85 11.40 0.37
N LEU A 9 11.93 10.47 -0.58
CA LEU A 9 10.78 9.87 -1.26
C LEU A 9 10.64 8.39 -0.92
N LEU A 10 9.40 7.93 -0.83
CA LEU A 10 9.02 6.53 -0.71
C LEU A 10 8.37 6.07 -2.02
N PHE A 11 9.02 5.15 -2.74
CA PHE A 11 8.41 4.46 -3.87
C PHE A 11 7.77 3.15 -3.39
N ALA A 12 6.47 3.01 -3.64
CA ALA A 12 5.67 1.84 -3.34
C ALA A 12 5.30 1.11 -4.63
N ALA A 13 6.04 0.04 -4.92
CA ALA A 13 5.70 -0.88 -6.00
C ALA A 13 4.58 -1.82 -5.53
N SER A 14 3.35 -1.46 -5.84
CA SER A 14 2.13 -2.22 -5.57
C SER A 14 2.21 -3.63 -6.16
N GLU A 15 1.66 -4.62 -5.45
CA GLU A 15 1.53 -5.99 -5.97
C GLU A 15 0.54 -6.06 -7.15
N PHE A 16 -0.49 -5.23 -7.10
CA PHE A 16 -1.53 -5.07 -8.13
C PHE A 16 -1.81 -3.59 -8.32
N ALA A 17 -2.28 -3.22 -9.52
CA ALA A 17 -2.59 -1.86 -9.95
C ALA A 17 -1.37 -0.92 -9.91
N ASP A 18 -1.67 0.38 -10.02
CA ASP A 18 -0.70 1.46 -10.16
C ASP A 18 0.26 1.52 -8.97
N HIS A 19 1.48 1.97 -9.27
CA HIS A 19 2.52 2.17 -8.27
C HIS A 19 2.49 3.62 -7.78
N ALA A 20 2.83 3.85 -6.51
CA ALA A 20 2.74 5.18 -5.93
C ALA A 20 4.11 5.71 -5.51
N LEU A 21 4.33 7.00 -5.74
CA LEU A 21 5.47 7.74 -5.23
C LEU A 21 4.99 8.75 -4.20
N PHE A 22 5.54 8.65 -3.00
CA PHE A 22 5.21 9.53 -1.88
C PHE A 22 6.40 10.40 -1.49
N GLN A 23 6.12 11.62 -1.05
CA GLN A 23 7.05 12.48 -0.33
C GLN A 23 6.78 12.40 1.16
N PHE A 24 7.84 12.25 1.96
CA PHE A 24 7.74 12.36 3.41
C PHE A 24 7.47 13.81 3.81
N GLN A 25 6.36 14.04 4.52
CA GLN A 25 5.98 15.33 5.09
C GLN A 25 6.47 15.46 6.55
N SER A 26 6.48 14.34 7.27
CA SER A 26 6.95 14.24 8.65
C SER A 26 7.45 12.82 8.92
N LEU A 27 8.33 12.65 9.92
CA LEU A 27 8.78 11.34 10.38
C LEU A 27 7.90 10.75 11.49
N GLY A 28 6.89 11.49 11.95
CA GLY A 28 5.95 11.05 12.98
C GLY A 28 6.54 11.01 14.40
N GLU A 29 7.64 11.71 14.65
CA GLU A 29 8.33 11.73 15.96
C GLU A 29 7.53 12.46 17.06
N ASP A 30 6.71 13.44 16.69
CA ASP A 30 5.90 14.27 17.60
C ASP A 30 4.47 13.76 17.82
N GLU A 31 4.08 12.67 17.17
CA GLU A 31 2.80 12.02 17.48
C GLU A 31 3.03 10.98 18.59
N ASP A 32 2.29 11.09 19.71
CA ASP A 32 2.04 9.95 20.60
C ASP A 32 1.35 8.88 19.76
N GLY A 33 2.16 8.09 19.05
CA GLY A 33 1.69 7.17 18.02
C GLY A 33 0.71 6.16 18.61
N PRO A 34 -0.22 5.63 17.79
CA PRO A 34 -1.15 4.64 18.28
C PRO A 34 -0.41 3.33 18.55
N GLY A 35 0.00 3.14 19.81
CA GLY A 35 0.55 1.89 20.32
C GLY A 35 2.05 1.76 20.18
N VAL A 36 2.79 2.25 21.17
CA VAL A 36 4.14 1.74 21.43
C VAL A 36 3.97 0.32 21.94
N ALA A 37 4.36 -0.67 21.14
CA ALA A 37 4.41 -2.05 21.60
C ALA A 37 5.58 -2.17 22.58
N HIS A 38 5.26 -2.51 23.83
CA HIS A 38 6.26 -2.87 24.83
C HIS A 38 6.39 -4.38 24.90
N LYS A 39 7.55 -4.86 25.35
CA LYS A 39 7.73 -6.27 25.68
C LYS A 39 6.70 -6.67 26.74
N VAL A 40 5.90 -7.69 26.44
CA VAL A 40 4.96 -8.29 27.40
C VAL A 40 5.63 -9.54 27.97
N ASP A 41 6.10 -9.44 29.21
CA ASP A 41 6.68 -10.56 29.95
C ASP A 41 5.60 -11.22 30.82
N ASP A 42 4.71 -11.97 30.18
CA ASP A 42 3.65 -12.74 30.85
C ASP A 42 3.85 -14.24 30.60
N PRO A 43 4.18 -15.04 31.62
CA PRO A 43 4.43 -16.47 31.48
C PRO A 43 3.15 -17.29 31.20
N GLU A 44 1.96 -16.70 31.31
CA GLU A 44 0.70 -17.34 30.92
C GLU A 44 0.40 -17.21 29.42
N LEU A 45 1.09 -16.29 28.73
CA LEU A 45 0.97 -16.14 27.27
C LEU A 45 1.85 -17.17 26.56
N GLY A 46 1.24 -17.91 25.63
CA GLY A 46 1.96 -18.81 24.72
C GLY A 46 2.61 -18.06 23.56
N ASP A 47 3.53 -18.73 22.86
CA ASP A 47 4.09 -18.26 21.57
C ASP A 47 3.13 -18.63 20.41
N ASP A 48 1.91 -18.10 20.48
CA ASP A 48 0.88 -18.31 19.47
C ASP A 48 0.15 -17.02 19.08
N GLY A 49 -0.53 -17.06 17.93
CA GLY A 49 -1.24 -15.89 17.40
C GLY A 49 -2.41 -15.43 18.27
N ALA A 50 -3.00 -16.30 19.09
CA ALA A 50 -4.12 -15.95 19.96
C ALA A 50 -3.66 -15.12 21.16
N SER A 51 -2.54 -15.52 21.76
CA SER A 51 -1.85 -14.82 22.84
C SER A 51 -1.30 -13.47 22.35
N ALA A 52 -0.74 -13.41 21.14
CA ALA A 52 -0.31 -12.14 20.55
C ALA A 52 -1.50 -11.17 20.31
N ALA A 53 -2.63 -11.69 19.83
CA ALA A 53 -3.80 -10.86 19.54
C ALA A 53 -4.48 -10.30 20.80
N SER A 54 -4.35 -10.96 21.96
CA SER A 54 -4.97 -10.50 23.21
C SER A 54 -4.25 -9.28 23.81
N VAL A 55 -2.95 -9.14 23.56
CA VAL A 55 -2.11 -8.06 24.11
C VAL A 55 -1.67 -7.03 23.08
N ALA A 56 -1.87 -7.28 21.78
CA ALA A 56 -1.48 -6.35 20.73
C ALA A 56 -2.19 -4.99 20.88
N PRO A 57 -1.45 -3.87 20.80
CA PRO A 57 -2.06 -2.54 20.79
C PRO A 57 -2.94 -2.37 19.55
N LYS A 58 -4.05 -1.68 19.72
CA LYS A 58 -5.00 -1.38 18.64
C LYS A 58 -4.79 0.05 18.16
N PHE A 59 -5.03 0.28 16.87
CA PHE A 59 -5.03 1.61 16.27
C PHE A 59 -6.26 1.82 15.41
N THR A 60 -6.60 3.08 15.18
CA THR A 60 -7.66 3.48 14.26
C THR A 60 -7.00 3.97 12.97
N PRO A 61 -7.28 3.34 11.81
CA PRO A 61 -6.81 3.85 10.52
C PRO A 61 -7.32 5.26 10.27
N GLY A 62 -6.48 6.11 9.69
CA GLY A 62 -6.81 7.49 9.35
C GLY A 62 -6.20 7.89 8.00
N PRO A 63 -6.50 9.11 7.52
CA PRO A 63 -5.88 9.64 6.31
C PRO A 63 -4.37 9.79 6.48
N LEU A 64 -3.66 9.91 5.36
CA LEU A 64 -2.21 10.11 5.36
C LEU A 64 -1.86 11.45 6.03
N LYS A 65 -0.98 11.39 7.04
CA LYS A 65 -0.41 12.57 7.72
C LYS A 65 1.07 12.76 7.41
N ASN A 66 1.81 11.66 7.35
CA ASN A 66 3.27 11.66 7.22
C ASN A 66 3.75 11.55 5.77
N LEU A 67 2.84 11.20 4.85
CA LEU A 67 3.12 10.99 3.44
C LEU A 67 2.17 11.81 2.60
N MET A 68 2.69 12.39 1.52
CA MET A 68 1.91 13.00 0.46
C MET A 68 2.20 12.25 -0.83
N MET A 69 1.18 11.77 -1.53
CA MET A 69 1.37 11.19 -2.86
C MET A 69 1.72 12.33 -3.83
N ILE A 70 2.82 12.16 -4.56
CA ILE A 70 3.30 13.16 -5.51
C ILE A 70 3.25 12.68 -6.96
N ASP A 71 3.21 11.35 -7.15
CA ASP A 71 3.10 10.75 -8.48
C ASP A 71 2.49 9.34 -8.37
N GLU A 72 1.90 8.91 -9.48
CA GLU A 72 1.31 7.60 -9.67
C GLU A 72 1.76 7.05 -11.03
N GLN A 73 2.35 5.86 -11.02
CA GLN A 73 2.82 5.19 -12.22
C GLN A 73 1.78 4.15 -12.66
N GLU A 74 1.15 4.41 -13.80
CA GLU A 74 0.17 3.52 -14.40
C GLU A 74 0.72 2.10 -14.60
N SER A 75 -0.10 1.11 -14.26
CA SER A 75 0.19 -0.31 -14.32
C SER A 75 -1.08 -1.09 -14.65
N SER A 76 -1.05 -1.82 -15.77
CA SER A 76 -2.14 -2.73 -16.14
C SER A 76 -2.12 -4.06 -15.36
N ALA A 77 -1.26 -4.20 -14.35
CA ALA A 77 -1.13 -5.45 -13.62
C ALA A 77 -2.26 -5.63 -12.57
N PRO A 78 -2.80 -6.84 -12.40
CA PRO A 78 -2.76 -7.95 -13.33
C PRO A 78 -3.80 -7.73 -14.45
N ILE A 79 -3.45 -8.06 -15.69
CA ILE A 79 -4.46 -8.19 -16.76
C ILE A 79 -5.19 -9.50 -16.51
N THR A 80 -6.49 -9.41 -16.24
CA THR A 80 -7.35 -10.56 -15.96
C THR A 80 -8.07 -11.06 -17.22
N ASP A 81 -8.38 -10.15 -18.14
CA ASP A 81 -8.95 -10.46 -19.46
C ASP A 81 -8.59 -9.37 -20.47
N SER A 82 -8.64 -9.69 -21.77
CA SER A 82 -8.43 -8.71 -22.83
C SER A 82 -9.13 -9.07 -24.14
N ILE A 83 -9.59 -8.06 -24.87
CA ILE A 83 -10.17 -8.19 -26.20
C ILE A 83 -9.57 -7.16 -27.17
N VAL A 84 -9.37 -7.59 -28.42
CA VAL A 84 -8.91 -6.72 -29.52
C VAL A 84 -10.06 -6.53 -30.50
N ALA A 85 -10.54 -5.30 -30.64
CA ALA A 85 -11.67 -4.96 -31.52
C ALA A 85 -11.61 -3.49 -31.96
N ASP A 86 -12.14 -3.17 -33.14
CA ASP A 86 -12.31 -1.78 -33.59
C ASP A 86 -13.72 -1.29 -33.21
N LEU A 87 -13.91 -0.99 -31.92
CA LEU A 87 -15.21 -0.49 -31.45
C LEU A 87 -15.37 1.01 -31.73
N CYS A 88 -14.27 1.72 -31.98
CA CYS A 88 -14.28 3.14 -32.32
C CYS A 88 -14.42 3.43 -33.82
N GLY A 89 -14.26 2.42 -34.70
CA GLY A 89 -14.36 2.57 -36.15
C GLY A 89 -13.19 3.34 -36.77
N GLU A 90 -12.01 3.29 -36.15
CA GLU A 90 -10.83 4.04 -36.55
C GLU A 90 -10.04 3.34 -37.66
N GLY A 91 -10.43 2.11 -38.03
CA GLY A 91 -9.70 1.28 -38.99
C GLY A 91 -8.44 0.63 -38.40
N THR A 92 -8.09 0.97 -37.16
CA THR A 92 -7.06 0.33 -36.34
C THR A 92 -7.73 -0.23 -35.08
N PRO A 93 -7.74 -1.55 -34.86
CA PRO A 93 -8.40 -2.13 -33.69
C PRO A 93 -7.69 -1.74 -32.39
N GLN A 94 -8.47 -1.44 -31.34
CA GLN A 94 -7.97 -1.10 -30.01
C GLN A 94 -7.85 -2.35 -29.13
N VAL A 95 -7.02 -2.26 -28.08
CA VAL A 95 -6.89 -3.30 -27.03
C VAL A 95 -7.65 -2.84 -25.80
N TYR A 96 -8.63 -3.62 -25.38
CA TYR A 96 -9.38 -3.41 -24.13
C TYR A 96 -8.94 -4.47 -23.13
N ALA A 97 -8.52 -4.07 -21.94
CA ALA A 97 -8.04 -4.97 -20.90
C ALA A 97 -8.76 -4.73 -19.57
N LEU A 98 -9.17 -5.81 -18.92
CA LEU A 98 -9.65 -5.78 -17.53
C LEU A 98 -8.44 -5.92 -16.61
N CYS A 99 -8.17 -4.89 -15.80
CA CYS A 99 -6.95 -4.79 -15.00
C CYS A 99 -7.26 -4.55 -13.51
N GLY A 100 -6.26 -4.75 -12.66
CA GLY A 100 -6.33 -4.43 -11.24
C GLY A 100 -6.99 -5.51 -10.39
N ARG A 101 -7.21 -5.19 -9.11
CA ARG A 101 -7.84 -6.06 -8.12
C ARG A 101 -8.59 -5.19 -7.10
N GLY A 102 -9.79 -5.64 -6.69
CA GLY A 102 -10.59 -5.04 -5.62
C GLY A 102 -10.46 -5.80 -4.31
#